data_AF-K1TVH9-F1
#
_entry.id   AF-K1TVH9-F1
#
_cell.length_a   1.000
_cell.length_b   1.000
_cell.length_c   1.000
_cell.angle_alpha   90.00
_cell.angle_beta   90.00
_cell.angle_gamma   90.00
#
_symmetry.space_group_name_H-M   'P 1'
#
loop_
_entity.id
_entity.type
_entity.pdbx_description
1 polymer ?
#
loop_
_entity_poly.entity_id
_entity_poly.type
_entity_poly.pdbx_seq_one_letter_code
_entity_poly.pdbx_strand_id
1 'polypeptide(L)'
;MATNNTTEQSLTKKVWNLATTLAGQGIGFTDYITQLTYLLFLKMDAENVEMFGEKSAIPTGYQWADLIVLDGLDLVKQYEETLKLLSEQDNLIGTIYTKAQN
;
A
#
# COMPACT_ATOMS: atom_id res chain seq x y z
N MET A 1 -27.10 7.64 -9.91
CA MET A 1 -26.89 6.24 -9.48
C MET A 1 -26.16 5.36 -10.52
N ALA A 2 -25.83 5.83 -11.74
CA ALA A 2 -25.17 5.01 -12.77
C ALA A 2 -23.63 5.10 -12.83
N THR A 3 -22.99 6.04 -12.12
CA THR A 3 -21.54 6.30 -12.19
C THR A 3 -20.71 5.37 -11.31
N ASN A 4 -21.24 4.89 -10.18
CA ASN A 4 -20.47 4.15 -9.19
C ASN A 4 -20.10 2.73 -9.67
N ASN A 5 -21.03 2.04 -10.35
CA ASN A 5 -20.79 0.69 -10.86
C ASN A 5 -19.69 0.62 -11.92
N THR A 6 -19.60 1.64 -12.79
CA THR A 6 -18.57 1.68 -13.84
C THR A 6 -17.17 1.88 -13.23
N THR A 7 -17.07 2.70 -12.18
CA THR A 7 -15.81 2.92 -11.45
C THR A 7 -15.37 1.65 -10.71
N GLU A 8 -16.27 1.00 -9.97
CA GLU A 8 -15.98 -0.26 -9.26
C GLU A 8 -15.51 -1.37 -10.22
N GLN A 9 -16.22 -1.57 -11.33
CA GLN A 9 -15.84 -2.53 -12.35
C GLN A 9 -14.49 -2.19 -12.99
N SER A 10 -14.22 -0.91 -13.24
CA SER A 10 -12.94 -0.47 -13.80
C SER A 10 -11.76 -0.66 -12.83
N LEU A 11 -11.97 -0.42 -11.52
CA LEU A 11 -10.98 -0.63 -10.48
C LEU A 11 -10.67 -2.12 -10.31
N THR A 12 -11.71 -2.95 -10.23
CA THR A 12 -11.60 -4.40 -10.15
C THR A 12 -10.77 -4.94 -11.33
N LYS A 13 -11.07 -4.49 -12.55
CA LYS A 13 -10.28 -4.85 -13.74
C LYS A 13 -8.81 -4.46 -13.63
N LYS A 14 -8.49 -3.25 -13.14
CA LYS A 14 -7.10 -2.82 -12.95
C LYS A 14 -6.34 -3.71 -11.96
N VAL A 15 -6.97 -4.01 -10.81
CA VAL A 15 -6.38 -4.87 -9.78
C VAL A 15 -6.10 -6.28 -10.33
N TRP A 16 -7.06 -6.88 -11.05
CA TRP A 16 -6.89 -8.21 -11.65
C TRP A 16 -5.84 -8.26 -12.76
N ASN A 17 -5.78 -7.24 -13.61
CA ASN A 17 -4.80 -7.17 -14.69
C ASN A 17 -3.36 -7.09 -14.13
N LEU A 18 -3.15 -6.30 -13.08
CA LEU A 18 -1.85 -6.21 -12.42
C LEU A 18 -1.48 -7.53 -11.74
N ALA A 19 -2.42 -8.14 -11.02
CA ALA A 19 -2.22 -9.47 -10.40
C ALA A 19 -1.76 -10.52 -11.42
N THR A 20 -2.43 -10.56 -12.58
CA THR A 20 -2.11 -11.50 -13.67
C THR A 20 -0.72 -11.25 -14.25
N THR A 21 -0.34 -9.97 -14.40
CA THR A 21 0.97 -9.57 -14.91
C THR A 21 2.10 -10.01 -13.97
N LEU A 22 1.90 -9.84 -12.66
CA LEU A 22 2.87 -10.23 -11.64
C LEU A 22 2.94 -11.74 -11.44
N ALA A 23 1.80 -12.44 -11.59
CA ALA A 23 1.77 -13.91 -11.60
C ALA A 23 2.62 -14.48 -12.76
N GLY A 24 2.62 -13.83 -13.92
CA GLY A 24 3.51 -14.19 -15.03
C GLY A 24 5.01 -14.07 -14.71
N GLN A 25 5.37 -13.34 -13.66
CA GLN A 25 6.75 -13.18 -13.16
C GLN A 25 7.04 -14.06 -11.92
N GLY A 26 6.11 -14.92 -11.53
CA GLY A 26 6.26 -15.86 -10.42
C GLY A 26 5.76 -15.36 -9.05
N ILE A 27 5.11 -14.20 -8.99
CA ILE A 27 4.54 -13.68 -7.73
C ILE A 27 3.17 -14.32 -7.48
N GLY A 28 2.99 -14.92 -6.30
CA GLY A 28 1.73 -15.53 -5.90
C GLY A 28 0.60 -14.50 -5.77
N PHE A 29 -0.63 -14.92 -6.07
CA PHE A 29 -1.79 -14.03 -5.94
C PHE A 29 -1.98 -13.51 -4.51
N THR A 30 -1.76 -14.39 -3.51
CA THR A 30 -1.82 -14.00 -2.09
C THR A 30 -0.76 -12.96 -1.75
N ASP A 31 0.47 -13.13 -2.20
CA ASP A 31 1.55 -12.18 -1.95
C ASP A 31 1.25 -10.82 -2.60
N TYR A 32 0.73 -10.83 -3.84
CA TYR A 32 0.27 -9.61 -4.50
C TYR A 32 -0.81 -8.87 -3.69
N ILE A 33 -1.84 -9.57 -3.22
CA ILE A 33 -2.92 -8.95 -2.42
C ILE A 33 -2.38 -8.40 -1.11
N THR A 34 -1.43 -9.09 -0.47
CA THR A 34 -0.74 -8.61 0.73
C THR A 34 -0.01 -7.30 0.46
N GLN A 35 0.84 -7.23 -0.58
CA GLN A 35 1.57 -6.00 -0.91
C GLN A 35 0.64 -4.86 -1.32
N LEU A 36 -0.40 -5.16 -2.11
CA LEU A 36 -1.39 -4.17 -2.50
C LEU A 36 -2.10 -3.60 -1.26
N THR A 37 -2.41 -4.44 -0.27
CA THR A 37 -3.06 -4.01 0.97
C THR A 37 -2.15 -3.05 1.74
N TYR A 38 -0.86 -3.36 1.88
CA TYR A 38 0.11 -2.49 2.56
C TYR A 38 0.25 -1.12 1.90
N LEU A 39 0.36 -1.09 0.57
CA LEU A 39 0.45 0.16 -0.19
C LEU A 39 -0.86 0.97 -0.13
N LEU A 40 -2.00 0.29 -0.16
CA LEU A 40 -3.31 0.93 -0.08
C LEU A 40 -3.51 1.64 1.25
N PHE A 41 -3.19 0.99 2.38
CA PHE A 41 -3.29 1.62 3.69
C PHE A 41 -2.35 2.82 3.84
N LEU A 42 -1.14 2.73 3.30
CA LEU A 42 -0.20 3.84 3.28
C LEU A 42 -0.75 5.04 2.48
N LYS A 43 -1.37 4.77 1.32
CA LYS A 43 -2.00 5.81 0.51
C LYS A 43 -3.22 6.42 1.20
N MET A 44 -4.04 5.60 1.86
CA MET A 44 -5.24 6.05 2.56
C MET A 44 -4.90 6.96 3.74
N ASP A 45 -3.85 6.67 4.52
CA ASP A 45 -3.39 7.58 5.58
C ASP A 45 -2.99 8.95 5.00
N ALA A 46 -2.25 8.97 3.89
CA ALA A 46 -1.89 10.22 3.21
C ALA A 46 -3.11 11.00 2.69
N GLU A 47 -4.13 10.33 2.14
CA GLU A 47 -5.39 10.98 1.74
C GLU A 47 -6.17 11.54 2.93
N ASN A 48 -6.18 10.84 4.06
CA ASN A 48 -6.85 11.34 5.27
C ASN A 48 -6.20 12.64 5.78
N VAL A 49 -4.87 12.72 5.76
CA VAL A 49 -4.13 13.94 6.12
C VAL A 49 -4.50 15.08 5.16
N GLU A 50 -4.51 14.83 3.85
CA GLU A 50 -4.79 15.85 2.83
C GLU A 50 -6.24 16.34 2.85
N MET A 51 -7.20 15.41 2.95
CA MET A 51 -8.63 15.70 2.82
C MET A 51 -9.27 16.19 4.11
N PHE A 52 -8.83 15.65 5.26
CA PHE A 52 -9.46 15.91 6.56
C PHE A 52 -8.55 16.64 7.55
N GLY A 53 -7.27 16.86 7.20
CA GLY A 53 -6.32 17.54 8.08
C GLY A 53 -5.95 16.74 9.33
N GLU A 54 -6.18 15.42 9.31
CA GLU A 54 -5.82 14.53 10.40
C GLU A 54 -4.30 14.42 10.53
N LYS A 55 -3.83 14.02 11.72
CA LYS A 55 -2.42 13.68 11.91
C LYS A 55 -2.18 12.28 11.36
N SER A 56 -1.14 12.13 10.54
CA SER A 56 -0.71 10.83 10.04
C SER A 56 -0.38 9.89 11.21
N ALA A 57 -0.85 8.64 11.10
CA ALA A 57 -0.43 7.58 12.00
C ALA A 57 0.95 6.99 11.61
N ILE A 58 1.46 7.38 10.45
CA ILE A 58 2.71 6.92 9.86
C ILE A 58 3.83 7.91 10.19
N PRO A 59 4.96 7.46 10.76
CA PRO A 59 6.08 8.35 11.06
C PRO A 59 6.66 9.06 9.84
N THR A 60 7.11 10.30 10.04
CA THR A 60 7.76 11.10 9.00
C THR A 60 8.98 10.38 8.43
N GLY A 61 9.15 10.43 7.11
CA GLY A 61 10.22 9.72 6.39
C GLY A 61 9.79 8.35 5.86
N TYR A 62 8.62 7.84 6.28
CA TYR A 62 8.07 6.56 5.86
C TYR A 62 6.64 6.69 5.29
N GLN A 63 6.22 7.91 4.95
CA GLN A 63 4.89 8.20 4.43
C GLN A 63 4.80 7.92 2.93
N TRP A 64 3.58 7.89 2.39
CA TRP A 64 3.37 7.68 0.95
C TRP A 64 4.22 8.60 0.07
N ALA A 65 4.33 9.88 0.45
CA ALA A 65 5.11 10.87 -0.30
C ALA A 65 6.62 10.55 -0.32
N ASP A 66 7.16 9.96 0.75
CA ASP A 66 8.56 9.57 0.86
C ASP A 66 8.87 8.33 -0.01
N LEU A 67 7.87 7.47 -0.23
CA LEU A 67 8.02 6.25 -1.01
C LEU A 67 8.00 6.51 -2.52
N ILE A 68 7.07 7.34 -3.00
CA ILE A 68 6.82 7.52 -4.44
C ILE A 68 7.90 8.34 -5.17
N VAL A 69 8.83 8.95 -4.44
CA VAL A 69 9.95 9.73 -5.01
C VAL A 69 11.19 8.88 -5.24
N LEU A 70 11.15 7.60 -4.82
CA LEU A 70 12.26 6.66 -4.93
C LEU A 70 12.04 5.67 -6.07
N ASP A 71 13.14 5.14 -6.60
CA ASP A 71 13.14 4.16 -7.68
C ASP A 71 14.18 3.04 -7.41
N GLY A 72 14.04 1.92 -8.12
CA GLY A 72 15.01 0.85 -8.12
C GLY A 72 15.27 0.26 -6.73
N LEU A 73 16.55 0.07 -6.38
CA LEU A 73 16.94 -0.55 -5.11
C LEU A 73 16.64 0.34 -3.90
N ASP A 74 16.67 1.67 -4.07
CA ASP A 74 16.37 2.60 -2.98
C ASP A 74 14.88 2.51 -2.60
N LEU A 75 13.99 2.38 -3.60
CA LEU A 75 12.57 2.13 -3.36
C LEU A 75 12.34 0.83 -2.59
N VAL A 76 12.96 -0.26 -3.03
CA VAL A 76 12.81 -1.58 -2.39
C VAL A 76 13.26 -1.52 -0.94
N LYS A 77 14.45 -0.95 -0.69
CA LYS A 77 14.99 -0.81 0.66
C LYS A 77 14.09 0.06 1.55
N GLN A 78 13.65 1.22 1.05
CA GLN A 78 12.77 2.10 1.80
C GLN A 78 11.44 1.42 2.13
N TYR A 79 10.89 0.66 1.17
CA TYR A 79 9.64 -0.07 1.37
C TYR A 79 9.80 -1.14 2.46
N GLU A 80 10.87 -1.92 2.43
CA GLU A 80 11.18 -2.91 3.48
C GLU A 80 11.34 -2.27 4.87
N GLU A 81 12.07 -1.15 4.95
CA GLU A 81 12.22 -0.40 6.20
C GLU A 81 10.89 0.16 6.70
N THR A 82 10.04 0.65 5.79
CA THR A 82 8.69 1.12 6.09
C THR A 82 7.85 -0.01 6.68
N LEU A 83 7.77 -1.17 6.01
CA LEU A 83 7.01 -2.32 6.48
C LEU A 83 7.47 -2.80 7.86
N LYS A 84 8.79 -2.87 8.06
CA LYS A 84 9.37 -3.24 9.36
C LYS A 84 8.93 -2.28 10.45
N LEU A 85 9.08 -0.98 10.22
CA LEU A 85 8.73 0.05 11.21
C LEU A 85 7.24 0.01 11.55
N LEU A 86 6.37 -0.16 10.56
CA LEU A 86 4.93 -0.23 10.77
C LEU A 86 4.49 -1.52 11.46
N SER A 87 5.20 -2.62 11.24
CA SER A 87 4.96 -3.89 11.93
C SER A 87 5.27 -3.85 13.43
N GLU A 88 6.10 -2.90 13.86
CA GLU A 88 6.49 -2.68 15.27
C GLU A 88 5.56 -1.71 16.02
N GLN A 89 4.61 -1.07 15.33
CA GLN A 89 3.64 -0.19 15.97
C GLN A 89 2.62 -1.00 16.78
N ASP A 90 2.24 -0.49 17.95
CA ASP A 90 1.03 -0.95 18.62
C ASP A 90 -0.19 -0.29 17.93
N ASN A 91 -1.38 -0.93 17.97
CA ASN A 91 -2.67 -0.45 17.42
C ASN A 91 -3.05 -1.00 16.03
N LEU A 92 -4.03 -0.37 15.35
CA LEU A 92 -4.60 -0.81 14.07
C LEU A 92 -3.51 -0.93 12.99
N ILE A 93 -2.57 0.01 12.94
CA ILE A 93 -1.43 -0.02 12.02
C ILE A 93 -0.59 -1.29 12.26
N GLY A 94 -0.19 -1.59 13.50
CA GLY A 94 0.51 -2.84 13.82
C GLY A 94 -0.25 -4.09 13.41
N THR A 95 -1.58 -4.09 13.58
CA THR A 95 -2.43 -5.22 13.17
C THR A 95 -2.43 -5.41 11.65
N ILE A 96 -2.51 -4.32 10.88
CA ILE A 96 -2.48 -4.36 9.41
C ILE A 96 -1.11 -4.86 8.92
N TYR A 97 -0.02 -4.37 9.51
CA TYR A 97 1.35 -4.68 9.11
C TYR A 97 1.97 -5.84 9.91
N THR A 98 1.15 -6.68 10.57
CA THR A 98 1.64 -7.79 11.38
C THR A 98 2.47 -8.75 10.52
N LYS A 99 3.75 -8.91 10.87
CA LYS A 99 4.73 -9.73 10.12
C LYS A 99 4.85 -9.32 8.64
N ALA A 100 4.68 -8.04 8.33
CA ALA A 100 4.86 -7.53 6.98
C ALA A 100 6.27 -7.82 6.46
N GLN A 101 6.36 -8.40 5.27
CA GLN A 101 7.60 -8.70 4.54
C GLN A 101 7.36 -8.38 3.06
N ASN A 102 8.41 -7.90 2.39
CA ASN A 102 8.43 -7.67 0.94
C ASN A 102 8.93 -8.93 0.22
#